data_AF-A0A0F2RSS6-F1
#
_entry.id   AF-A0A0F2RSS6-F1
#
_cell.length_a   1.000
_cell.length_b   1.000
_cell.length_c   1.000
_cell.angle_alpha   90.00
_cell.angle_beta   90.00
_cell.angle_gamma   90.00
#
_symmetry.space_group_name_H-M   'P 1'
#
loop_
_entity.id
_entity.type
_entity.pdbx_description
1 polymer ?
#
loop_
_entity_poly.entity_id
_entity_poly.type
_entity_poly.pdbx_seq_one_letter_code
_entity_poly.pdbx_strand_id
1 'polypeptide(L)'
;MGARGRDEVPRMAATENPLKALTARLRRPLLLTWAGLIAERLVRAFWPMWSVIAAGAAALMLGLHDLAAVEVVWGTAMLAALAVLVYGVLGFVKFRFPRRAEALARMDEAMPGRPLAALADVQAIGAGDAGSAALWRAHQARM
;
A
#
# COMPACT_ATOMS: atom_id res chain seq x y z
N MET A 1 29.31 57.39 25.43
CA MET A 1 28.55 57.47 24.16
C MET A 1 28.76 56.14 23.43
N GLY A 2 27.96 55.12 23.79
CA GLY A 2 28.18 53.73 23.40
C GLY A 2 27.65 53.43 22.00
N ALA A 3 28.56 53.11 21.08
CA ALA A 3 28.22 52.73 19.72
C ALA A 3 27.93 51.23 19.63
N ARG A 4 26.63 50.91 19.58
CA ARG A 4 26.01 49.91 18.70
C ARG A 4 26.74 48.55 18.63
N GLY A 5 26.46 47.71 19.62
CA GLY A 5 26.60 46.26 19.48
C GLY A 5 25.76 45.80 18.30
N ARG A 6 26.41 45.33 17.24
CA ARG A 6 25.77 44.54 16.19
C ARG A 6 25.44 43.20 16.82
N ASP A 7 24.19 43.02 17.17
CA ASP A 7 23.60 41.71 17.42
C ASP A 7 23.53 40.99 16.07
N GLU A 8 24.68 40.47 15.62
CA GLU A 8 24.73 39.47 14.56
C GLU A 8 24.06 38.22 15.10
N VAL A 9 22.73 38.18 14.99
CA VAL A 9 21.96 36.96 15.17
C VAL A 9 22.58 35.92 14.23
N PRO A 10 23.14 34.81 14.74
CA PRO A 10 23.69 33.79 13.88
C PRO A 10 22.54 33.28 13.04
N ARG A 11 22.60 33.56 11.74
CA ARG A 11 21.66 33.07 10.73
C ARG A 11 21.91 31.56 10.59
N MET A 12 21.46 30.80 11.58
CA MET A 12 21.53 29.34 11.64
C MET A 12 20.70 28.80 10.47
N ALA A 13 21.37 28.58 9.35
CA ALA A 13 21.12 27.49 8.41
C ALA A 13 19.66 27.03 8.32
N ALA A 14 18.81 27.83 7.68
CA ALA A 14 17.52 27.38 7.14
C ALA A 14 17.71 26.44 5.92
N THR A 15 18.77 25.62 5.89
CA THR A 15 19.28 25.02 4.65
C THR A 15 18.84 23.58 4.39
N GLU A 16 18.25 22.86 5.33
CA GLU A 16 17.55 21.62 4.99
C GLU A 16 16.25 21.55 5.76
N ASN A 17 15.15 21.82 5.05
CA ASN A 17 13.81 21.75 5.60
C ASN A 17 13.59 20.35 6.22
N PRO A 18 13.52 20.21 7.57
CA PRO A 18 13.45 18.89 8.22
C PRO A 18 12.21 18.10 7.79
N LEU A 19 11.16 18.79 7.32
CA LEU A 19 9.98 18.18 6.72
C LEU A 19 10.30 17.42 5.42
N LYS A 20 11.25 17.88 4.61
CA LYS A 20 11.71 17.17 3.39
C LYS A 20 12.45 15.88 3.75
N ALA A 21 13.32 15.91 4.76
CA ALA A 21 14.04 14.73 5.22
C ALA A 21 13.10 13.68 5.83
N LEU A 22 12.11 14.12 6.62
CA LEU A 22 11.11 13.25 7.23
C LEU A 22 10.16 12.63 6.18
N THR A 23 9.67 13.43 5.24
CA THR A 23 8.84 12.92 4.13
C THR A 23 9.61 11.98 3.21
N ALA A 24 10.91 12.22 2.97
CA ALA A 24 11.76 11.30 2.21
C ALA A 24 11.93 9.93 2.90
N ARG A 25 12.07 9.92 4.23
CA ARG A 25 12.15 8.67 5.01
C ARG A 25 10.83 7.89 5.02
N LEU A 26 9.69 8.58 5.04
CA LEU A 26 8.36 7.94 5.03
C LEU A 26 7.94 7.39 3.66
N ARG A 27 8.53 7.88 2.56
CA ARG A 27 8.20 7.40 1.20
C ARG A 27 8.53 5.93 0.97
N ARG A 28 9.67 5.43 1.47
CA ARG A 28 10.10 4.04 1.27
C ARG A 28 9.16 3.03 1.97
N PRO A 29 8.83 3.19 3.26
CA PRO A 29 7.85 2.35 3.94
C PRO A 29 6.48 2.35 3.24
N LEU A 30 5.99 3.53 2.85
CA LEU A 30 4.72 3.66 2.13
C LEU A 30 4.72 2.91 0.79
N LEU A 31 5.82 3.00 0.02
CA LEU A 31 5.97 2.27 -1.24
C LEU A 31 6.03 0.77 -1.01
N LEU A 32 6.69 0.31 0.06
CA LEU A 32 6.76 -1.11 0.42
C LEU A 32 5.38 -1.65 0.82
N THR A 33 4.62 -0.93 1.65
CA THR A 33 3.25 -1.31 2.01
C THR A 33 2.34 -1.34 0.78
N TRP A 34 2.50 -0.36 -0.10
CA TRP A 34 1.71 -0.29 -1.32
C TRP A 34 2.07 -1.40 -2.31
N ALA A 35 3.37 -1.71 -2.48
CA ALA A 35 3.84 -2.85 -3.26
C ALA A 35 3.35 -4.17 -2.67
N GLY A 36 3.34 -4.32 -1.34
CA GLY A 36 2.79 -5.48 -0.65
C GLY A 36 1.29 -5.67 -0.92
N LEU A 37 0.51 -4.58 -0.89
CA LEU A 37 -0.92 -4.61 -1.24
C LEU A 37 -1.15 -4.99 -2.71
N ILE A 38 -0.30 -4.51 -3.62
CA ILE A 38 -0.35 -4.92 -5.04
C ILE A 38 -0.05 -6.41 -5.16
N ALA A 39 1.03 -6.88 -4.53
CA ALA A 39 1.43 -8.28 -4.57
C ALA A 39 0.34 -9.21 -4.01
N GLU A 40 -0.24 -8.88 -2.85
CA GLU A 40 -1.32 -9.66 -2.25
C GLU A 40 -2.54 -9.73 -3.19
N ARG A 41 -2.97 -8.60 -3.75
CA ARG A 41 -4.10 -8.54 -4.67
C ARG A 41 -3.83 -9.31 -5.96
N LEU A 42 -2.60 -9.25 -6.46
CA LEU A 42 -2.21 -9.94 -7.69
C LEU A 42 -2.17 -11.46 -7.46
N VAL A 43 -1.53 -11.93 -6.38
CA VAL A 43 -1.53 -13.35 -6.03
C VAL A 43 -2.96 -13.86 -5.81
N ARG A 44 -3.79 -13.12 -5.07
CA ARG A 44 -5.18 -13.54 -4.77
C ARG A 44 -6.09 -13.52 -6.01
N ALA A 45 -5.96 -12.51 -6.87
CA ALA A 45 -6.79 -12.38 -8.08
C ALA A 45 -6.41 -13.40 -9.15
N PHE A 46 -5.12 -13.69 -9.31
CA PHE A 46 -4.60 -14.63 -10.31
C PHE A 46 -4.42 -16.05 -9.76
N TRP A 47 -4.79 -16.30 -8.50
CA TRP A 47 -4.66 -17.62 -7.85
C TRP A 47 -5.20 -18.78 -8.72
N PRO A 48 -6.45 -18.72 -9.25
CA PRO A 48 -6.99 -19.84 -10.02
C PRO A 48 -6.21 -20.10 -11.32
N MET A 49 -5.71 -19.05 -11.97
CA MET A 49 -4.89 -19.16 -13.18
C MET A 49 -3.58 -19.90 -12.88
N TRP A 50 -2.88 -19.51 -11.80
CA TRP A 50 -1.66 -20.18 -11.37
C TRP A 50 -1.90 -21.65 -11.00
N SER A 51 -3.04 -21.97 -10.37
CA SER A 51 -3.40 -23.35 -10.06
C SER A 51 -3.59 -24.21 -11.32
N VAL A 52 -4.25 -23.69 -12.36
CA VAL A 52 -4.43 -24.42 -13.63
C VAL A 52 -3.09 -24.66 -14.32
N ILE A 53 -2.24 -23.64 -14.37
CA ILE A 53 -0.89 -23.76 -14.97
C ILE A 53 -0.05 -24.80 -14.20
N ALA A 54 -0.05 -24.73 -12.87
CA ALA A 54 0.69 -25.66 -12.02
C ALA A 54 0.16 -27.10 -12.15
N ALA A 55 -1.15 -27.29 -12.20
CA ALA A 55 -1.76 -28.60 -12.41
C ALA A 55 -1.40 -29.18 -13.78
N GLY A 56 -1.44 -28.37 -14.84
CA GLY A 56 -1.02 -28.77 -16.18
C GLY A 56 0.47 -29.16 -16.21
N ALA A 57 1.34 -28.33 -15.61
CA ALA A 57 2.76 -28.63 -15.50
C ALA A 57 3.02 -29.95 -14.74
N ALA A 58 2.31 -30.18 -13.62
CA ALA A 58 2.40 -31.41 -12.86
C ALA A 58 1.97 -32.63 -13.67
N ALA A 59 0.85 -32.54 -14.40
CA ALA A 59 0.38 -33.63 -15.28
C ALA A 59 1.41 -33.96 -16.38
N LEU A 60 2.05 -32.94 -16.96
CA LEU A 60 3.11 -33.13 -17.95
C LEU A 60 4.36 -33.77 -17.34
N MET A 61 4.82 -33.28 -16.17
CA MET A 61 5.99 -33.83 -15.48
C MET A 61 5.79 -35.26 -14.99
N LEU A 62 4.55 -35.64 -14.66
CA LEU A 62 4.19 -37.00 -14.28
C LEU A 62 3.95 -37.94 -15.49
N GLY A 63 4.01 -37.43 -16.72
CA GLY A 63 3.76 -38.23 -17.92
C GLY A 63 2.29 -38.66 -18.10
N LEU A 64 1.33 -38.00 -17.44
CA LEU A 64 -0.10 -38.37 -17.54
C LEU A 64 -0.64 -38.30 -18.97
N HIS A 65 -0.03 -37.46 -19.81
CA HIS A 65 -0.38 -37.32 -21.21
C HIS A 65 -0.04 -38.56 -22.05
N ASP A 66 0.96 -39.36 -21.65
CA ASP A 66 1.36 -40.59 -22.35
C ASP A 66 0.40 -41.77 -22.06
N LEU A 67 -0.34 -41.68 -20.96
CA LEU A 67 -1.30 -42.71 -20.52
C LEU A 67 -2.71 -42.46 -21.08
N ALA A 68 -2.95 -41.31 -21.69
CA ALA A 68 -4.26 -40.87 -22.14
C ALA A 68 -4.40 -40.96 -23.66
N ALA A 69 -5.64 -41.18 -24.14
CA ALA A 69 -5.95 -41.09 -25.56
C ALA A 69 -5.72 -39.65 -26.07
N VAL A 70 -5.32 -39.52 -27.34
CA VAL A 70 -4.97 -38.22 -27.93
C VAL A 70 -6.12 -37.22 -27.86
N GLU A 71 -7.37 -37.67 -28.01
CA GLU A 71 -8.58 -36.84 -27.89
C GLU A 71 -8.74 -36.26 -26.48
N VAL A 72 -8.38 -37.03 -25.45
CA VAL A 72 -8.43 -36.59 -24.05
C VAL A 72 -7.34 -35.55 -23.80
N VAL A 73 -6.14 -35.74 -24.33
CA VAL A 73 -5.03 -34.78 -24.19
C VAL A 73 -5.40 -33.43 -24.83
N TRP A 74 -5.89 -33.42 -26.06
CA TRP A 74 -6.28 -32.17 -26.72
C TRP A 74 -7.50 -31.52 -26.06
N GLY A 75 -8.50 -32.30 -25.66
CA GLY A 75 -9.68 -31.78 -24.96
C GLY A 75 -9.32 -31.13 -23.63
N THR A 76 -8.48 -31.78 -22.82
CA THR A 76 -8.00 -31.23 -21.54
C THR A 76 -7.09 -30.02 -21.75
N ALA A 77 -6.23 -30.02 -22.76
CA ALA A 77 -5.38 -28.88 -23.11
C ALA A 77 -6.21 -27.65 -23.52
N MET A 78 -7.24 -27.81 -24.36
CA MET A 78 -8.15 -26.73 -24.74
C MET A 78 -8.93 -26.17 -23.54
N LEU A 79 -9.43 -27.05 -22.68
CA LEU A 79 -10.12 -26.65 -21.45
C LEU A 79 -9.18 -25.89 -20.50
N ALA A 80 -7.95 -26.35 -20.32
CA ALA A 80 -6.95 -25.66 -19.50
C ALA A 80 -6.60 -24.28 -20.08
N ALA A 81 -6.41 -24.19 -21.40
CA ALA A 81 -6.16 -22.91 -22.08
C ALA A 81 -7.33 -21.93 -21.90
N LEU A 82 -8.57 -22.40 -22.07
CA LEU A 82 -9.76 -21.59 -21.83
C LEU A 82 -9.86 -21.15 -20.37
N ALA A 83 -9.60 -22.04 -19.43
CA ALA A 83 -9.60 -21.72 -18.00
C ALA A 83 -8.55 -20.65 -17.66
N VAL A 84 -7.33 -20.77 -18.19
CA VAL A 84 -6.27 -19.74 -18.02
C VAL A 84 -6.72 -18.40 -18.58
N LEU A 85 -7.33 -18.38 -19.77
CA LEU A 85 -7.84 -17.14 -20.37
C LEU A 85 -8.96 -16.51 -19.52
N VAL A 86 -9.95 -17.31 -19.12
CA VAL A 86 -11.08 -16.86 -18.30
C VAL A 86 -10.59 -16.34 -16.94
N TYR A 87 -9.73 -17.09 -16.25
CA TYR A 87 -9.19 -16.65 -14.96
C TYR A 87 -8.22 -15.46 -15.11
N GLY A 88 -7.50 -15.35 -16.22
CA GLY A 88 -6.69 -14.17 -16.53
C GLY A 88 -7.54 -12.92 -16.70
N VAL A 89 -8.62 -13.01 -17.48
CA VAL A 89 -9.58 -11.91 -17.68
C VAL A 89 -10.30 -11.57 -16.37
N LEU A 90 -10.80 -12.57 -15.64
CA LEU A 90 -11.45 -12.35 -14.35
C LEU A 90 -10.49 -11.74 -13.33
N GLY A 91 -9.24 -12.20 -13.31
CA GLY A 91 -8.17 -11.64 -12.48
C GLY A 91 -7.93 -10.18 -12.80
N PHE A 92 -7.83 -9.84 -14.09
CA PHE A 92 -7.67 -8.46 -14.56
C PHE A 92 -8.88 -7.57 -14.23
N VAL A 93 -10.10 -8.05 -14.45
CA VAL A 93 -11.34 -7.30 -14.13
C VAL A 93 -11.51 -7.10 -12.62
N LYS A 94 -11.16 -8.11 -11.82
CA LYS A 94 -11.20 -8.00 -10.35
C LYS A 94 -10.02 -7.22 -9.78
N PHE A 95 -8.96 -7.00 -10.55
CA PHE A 95 -7.78 -6.29 -10.11
C PHE A 95 -8.11 -4.80 -9.95
N ARG A 96 -8.38 -4.41 -8.71
CA ARG A 96 -8.54 -3.01 -8.33
C ARG A 96 -7.21 -2.48 -7.83
N PHE A 97 -6.64 -1.53 -8.55
CA PHE A 97 -5.40 -0.87 -8.16
C PHE A 97 -5.56 -0.25 -6.75
N PRO A 98 -4.70 -0.60 -5.78
CA PRO A 98 -4.82 -0.09 -4.42
C PRO A 98 -4.62 1.42 -4.41
N ARG A 99 -5.55 2.13 -3.78
CA ARG A 99 -5.46 3.59 -3.64
C ARG A 99 -4.38 3.93 -2.62
N ARG A 100 -3.68 5.06 -2.80
CA ARG A 100 -2.68 5.54 -1.83
C ARG A 100 -3.25 5.68 -0.42
N ALA A 101 -4.52 6.05 -0.30
CA ALA A 101 -5.25 6.14 0.98
C ALA A 101 -5.33 4.80 1.73
N GLU A 102 -5.42 3.66 1.02
CA GLU A 102 -5.49 2.34 1.65
C GLU A 102 -4.13 1.93 2.24
N ALA A 103 -3.03 2.26 1.56
CA ALA A 103 -1.69 2.06 2.09
C ALA A 103 -1.45 2.95 3.32
N LEU A 104 -1.94 4.19 3.29
CA LEU A 104 -1.85 5.11 4.42
C LEU A 104 -2.66 4.59 5.63
N ALA A 105 -3.89 4.13 5.41
CA ALA A 105 -4.75 3.57 6.46
C ALA A 105 -4.16 2.30 7.08
N ARG A 106 -3.56 1.40 6.27
CA ARG A 106 -2.91 0.18 6.76
C ARG A 106 -1.62 0.49 7.53
N MET A 107 -0.87 1.51 7.11
CA MET A 107 0.29 2.00 7.85
C MET A 107 -0.13 2.62 9.19
N ASP A 108 -1.26 3.34 9.21
CA ASP A 108 -1.82 3.94 10.42
C ASP A 108 -2.37 2.90 11.41
N GLU A 109 -2.99 1.83 10.92
CA GLU A 109 -3.40 0.68 11.75
C GLU A 109 -2.23 -0.02 12.43
N ALA A 110 -1.05 -0.02 11.80
CA ALA A 110 0.15 -0.61 12.38
C ALA A 110 0.78 0.29 13.47
N MET A 111 0.31 1.53 13.64
CA MET A 111 0.80 2.46 14.66
C MET A 111 -0.16 2.50 15.87
N PRO A 112 0.36 2.42 17.11
CA PRO A 112 -0.49 2.55 18.29
C PRO A 112 -1.17 3.92 18.31
N GLY A 113 -2.49 3.93 18.47
CA GLY A 113 -3.30 5.16 18.54
C GLY A 113 -3.75 5.75 17.21
N ARG A 114 -3.44 5.14 16.05
CA ARG A 114 -3.86 5.60 14.70
C ARG A 114 -3.67 7.12 14.50
N PRO A 115 -2.44 7.63 14.70
CA PRO A 115 -2.17 9.07 14.76
C PRO A 115 -2.49 9.81 13.46
N LEU A 116 -2.42 9.16 12.30
CA LEU A 116 -2.74 9.82 11.01
C LEU A 116 -4.24 10.05 10.87
N ALA A 117 -5.08 9.11 11.30
CA ALA A 117 -6.53 9.30 11.37
C ALA A 117 -6.90 10.40 12.37
N ALA A 118 -6.26 10.42 13.54
CA ALA A 118 -6.50 11.43 14.57
C ALA A 118 -6.09 12.86 14.14
N LEU A 119 -5.02 12.99 13.36
CA LEU A 119 -4.59 14.28 12.79
C LEU A 119 -5.47 14.72 11.60
N ALA A 120 -6.07 13.78 10.87
CA ALA A 120 -6.97 14.07 9.76
C ALA A 120 -8.38 14.45 10.21
N ASP A 121 -8.75 14.15 11.46
CA ASP A 121 -10.05 14.47 12.01
C ASP A 121 -10.19 15.97 12.27
N VAL A 122 -11.26 16.56 11.75
CA VAL A 122 -11.59 17.96 11.98
C VAL A 122 -12.43 18.02 13.25
N GLN A 123 -12.01 18.83 14.22
CA GLN A 123 -12.71 18.98 15.50
C GLN A 123 -14.19 19.35 15.25
N ALA A 124 -15.10 18.40 15.52
CA ALA A 124 -16.53 18.57 15.22
C ALA A 124 -17.26 19.45 16.26
N ILE A 125 -16.76 19.55 17.50
CA ILE A 125 -17.39 20.26 18.61
C ILE A 125 -16.40 21.29 19.17
N GLY A 126 -16.81 22.55 19.29
CA GLY A 126 -15.98 23.61 19.87
C GLY A 126 -14.96 24.23 18.91
N ALA A 127 -15.05 23.98 17.59
CA ALA A 127 -14.15 24.57 16.59
C ALA A 127 -14.13 26.12 16.56
N GLY A 128 -15.18 26.76 17.09
CA GLY A 128 -15.26 28.22 17.26
C GLY A 128 -14.84 28.74 18.64
N ASP A 129 -14.50 27.86 19.58
CA ASP A 129 -14.08 28.21 20.94
C ASP A 129 -12.55 28.11 21.08
N ALA A 130 -11.92 29.22 21.43
CA ALA A 130 -10.47 29.31 21.60
C ALA A 130 -9.93 28.37 22.69
N GLY A 131 -10.73 28.09 23.74
CA GLY A 131 -10.36 27.16 24.82
C GLY A 131 -10.33 25.71 24.32
N SER A 132 -11.38 25.28 23.64
CA SER A 132 -11.48 23.94 23.03
C SER A 132 -10.40 23.68 21.97
N ALA A 133 -10.05 24.70 21.18
CA ALA A 133 -8.96 24.62 20.21
C ALA A 133 -7.56 24.56 20.86
N ALA A 134 -7.37 25.19 22.02
CA ALA A 134 -6.12 25.09 22.78
C ALA A 134 -5.95 23.71 23.43
N LEU A 135 -7.03 23.14 23.97
CA LEU A 135 -7.03 21.79 24.52
C LEU A 135 -6.75 20.73 23.44
N TRP A 136 -7.34 20.88 22.26
CA TRP A 136 -7.10 20.00 21.11
C TRP A 136 -5.65 20.04 20.64
N ARG A 137 -5.05 21.24 20.55
CA ARG A 137 -3.61 21.39 20.25
C ARG A 137 -2.73 20.76 21.32
N ALA A 138 -3.09 20.88 22.59
CA ALA A 138 -2.36 20.23 23.68
C ALA A 138 -2.48 18.71 23.65
N HIS A 139 -3.63 18.18 23.24
CA HIS A 139 -3.84 16.75 23.03
C HIS A 139 -3.00 16.23 21.86
N GLN A 140 -2.99 16.93 20.72
CA GLN A 140 -2.13 16.60 19.58
C GLN A 140 -0.63 16.65 19.92
N ALA A 141 -0.21 17.55 20.81
CA ALA A 141 1.19 17.65 21.24
C ALA A 141 1.65 16.53 22.21
N ARG A 142 0.71 15.74 22.75
CA ARG A 142 1.00 14.63 23.67
C ARG A 142 1.02 13.26 22.98
N MET A 143 0.49 13.16 21.76
CA MET A 143 0.61 11.97 20.90
C MET A 143 1.95 11.97 20.16
#